data_AF-A0A1A8XSC7-F1
#
_entry.id   AF-A0A1A8XSC7-F1
#
_cell.length_a   1.000
_cell.length_b   1.000
_cell.length_c   1.000
_cell.angle_alpha   90.00
_cell.angle_beta   90.00
_cell.angle_gamma   90.00
#
_symmetry.space_group_name_H-M   'P 1'
#
loop_
_entity.id
_entity.type
_entity.pdbx_description
1 polymer ?
#
loop_
_entity_poly.entity_id
_entity_poly.type
_entity_poly.pdbx_seq_one_letter_code
_entity_poly.pdbx_strand_id
1 'polypeptide(L)'
;MKKLAIYSVVVALCGSTLYAVFAAEKPAAAKEAAAQAEPAKEEAAKEPLVCFESRKGASEITQKDVKPGWPNVKCSPTTGAALWYGDPFDSTVPKDKRPAPIPTMAAMVPDLANFEHGRGRIWCMDCHHTTQRNKLVDHFGDPISFDQPQLLCGKCHGDKLRDWRDGIHGKRIGEFTSTGKKRWFTCTECHNPHNVQDGARNRGFVKLQPEPPPQLSRGMKDAGHEKLHPIPH
;
A
#
# COMPACT_ATOMS: atom_id res chain seq x y z
N MET A 1 -53.01 0.86 11.77
CA MET A 1 -54.03 1.64 11.03
C MET A 1 -53.34 2.48 9.97
N LYS A 2 -53.67 2.23 8.69
CA LYS A 2 -53.62 3.08 7.47
C LYS A 2 -52.28 3.78 7.08
N LYS A 3 -51.78 3.74 5.84
CA LYS A 3 -52.12 3.07 4.57
C LYS A 3 -50.90 3.17 3.64
N LEU A 4 -50.64 2.11 2.88
CA LEU A 4 -49.80 2.07 1.67
C LEU A 4 -50.49 2.83 0.53
N ALA A 5 -49.72 3.46 -0.37
CA ALA A 5 -50.22 3.99 -1.64
C ALA A 5 -49.26 3.60 -2.79
N ILE A 6 -49.63 2.51 -3.45
CA ILE A 6 -49.21 2.07 -4.78
C ILE A 6 -50.18 2.73 -5.76
N TYR A 7 -49.70 3.37 -6.82
CA TYR A 7 -50.50 3.64 -8.01
C TYR A 7 -49.72 3.30 -9.27
N SER A 8 -50.14 2.19 -9.88
CA SER A 8 -49.89 1.81 -11.26
C SER A 8 -50.76 2.67 -12.19
N VAL A 9 -50.20 3.17 -13.28
CA VAL A 9 -50.97 3.48 -14.51
C VAL A 9 -50.21 2.91 -15.70
N VAL A 10 -50.92 2.04 -16.41
CA VAL A 10 -50.56 1.36 -17.65
C VAL A 10 -51.20 2.13 -18.82
N VAL A 11 -50.42 2.47 -19.85
CA VAL A 11 -50.85 2.70 -21.25
C VAL A 11 -49.63 2.31 -22.11
N ALA A 12 -49.52 1.09 -22.65
CA ALA A 12 -50.19 0.51 -23.82
C ALA A 12 -49.78 1.13 -25.18
N LEU A 13 -48.96 0.36 -25.91
CA LEU A 13 -48.98 0.06 -27.35
C LEU A 13 -48.69 1.17 -28.38
N CYS A 14 -47.52 1.04 -29.02
CA CYS A 14 -47.26 1.10 -30.48
C CYS A 14 -45.77 0.70 -30.63
N GLY A 15 -45.32 -0.43 -31.21
CA GLY A 15 -45.91 -1.24 -32.25
C GLY A 15 -45.35 -0.86 -33.62
N SER A 16 -44.04 -0.92 -33.85
CA SER A 16 -43.45 -0.73 -35.19
C SER A 16 -42.21 -1.61 -35.40
N THR A 17 -42.51 -2.85 -35.79
CA THR A 17 -41.91 -3.59 -36.91
C THR A 17 -40.47 -3.27 -37.34
N LEU A 18 -39.61 -4.26 -37.11
CA LEU A 18 -38.39 -4.54 -37.88
C LEU A 18 -38.71 -4.66 -39.38
N TYR A 19 -38.07 -3.85 -40.21
CA TYR A 19 -37.80 -4.18 -41.61
C TYR A 19 -36.38 -3.74 -41.96
N ALA A 20 -35.49 -4.72 -42.09
CA ALA A 20 -34.19 -4.55 -42.70
C ALA A 20 -34.37 -4.40 -44.21
N VAL A 21 -33.96 -3.26 -44.76
CA VAL A 21 -33.85 -3.05 -46.21
C VAL A 21 -32.49 -3.55 -46.65
N PHE A 22 -32.45 -4.72 -47.27
CA PHE A 22 -31.30 -5.16 -48.07
C PHE A 22 -31.43 -4.53 -49.45
N ALA A 23 -30.65 -3.48 -49.72
CA ALA A 23 -30.40 -3.02 -51.09
C ALA A 23 -29.32 -3.93 -51.70
N ALA A 24 -29.69 -4.66 -52.73
CA ALA A 24 -28.79 -5.46 -53.55
C ALA A 24 -28.02 -4.54 -54.52
N GLU A 25 -26.71 -4.40 -54.31
CA GLU A 25 -25.80 -3.93 -55.37
C GLU A 25 -25.12 -5.13 -56.04
N LYS A 26 -25.23 -5.13 -57.36
CA LYS A 26 -24.70 -6.10 -58.31
C LYS A 26 -23.15 -6.02 -58.30
N PRO A 27 -22.41 -7.14 -58.36
CA PRO A 27 -20.96 -7.12 -58.16
C PRO A 27 -20.26 -6.57 -59.42
N ALA A 28 -19.47 -5.52 -59.25
CA ALA A 28 -18.46 -5.14 -60.21
C ALA A 28 -17.26 -6.10 -60.05
N ALA A 29 -16.86 -6.72 -61.15
CA ALA A 29 -15.75 -7.65 -61.24
C ALA A 29 -14.43 -6.99 -60.79
N ALA A 30 -13.94 -7.38 -59.60
CA ALA A 30 -12.57 -7.14 -59.21
C ALA A 30 -11.70 -8.27 -59.78
N LYS A 31 -10.77 -7.92 -60.68
CA LYS A 31 -9.66 -8.79 -61.07
C LYS A 31 -8.86 -9.14 -59.82
N GLU A 32 -8.75 -10.43 -59.50
CA GLU A 32 -7.69 -10.96 -58.65
C GLU A 32 -6.34 -10.64 -59.29
N ALA A 33 -5.66 -9.64 -58.75
CA ALA A 33 -4.20 -9.62 -58.77
C ALA A 33 -3.76 -10.31 -57.48
N ALA A 34 -3.38 -11.58 -57.59
CA ALA A 34 -2.72 -12.31 -56.53
C ALA A 34 -1.37 -11.62 -56.22
N ALA A 35 -1.39 -10.67 -55.30
CA ALA A 35 -0.20 -10.21 -54.62
C ALA A 35 0.21 -11.34 -53.67
N GLN A 36 1.25 -12.07 -54.07
CA GLN A 36 1.91 -13.05 -53.22
C GLN A 36 2.37 -12.32 -51.95
N ALA A 37 1.77 -12.68 -50.82
CA ALA A 37 2.27 -12.26 -49.52
C ALA A 37 3.67 -12.86 -49.36
N GLU A 38 4.70 -12.02 -49.37
CA GLU A 38 6.02 -12.41 -48.89
C GLU A 38 5.86 -12.94 -47.46
N PRO A 39 6.46 -14.09 -47.11
CA PRO A 39 6.41 -14.58 -45.75
C PRO A 39 7.12 -13.55 -44.88
N ALA A 40 6.42 -13.07 -43.85
CA ALA A 40 7.02 -12.30 -42.78
C ALA A 40 8.26 -13.06 -42.32
N LYS A 41 9.44 -12.45 -42.50
CA LYS A 41 10.65 -12.91 -41.85
C LYS A 41 10.35 -12.98 -40.37
N GLU A 42 10.24 -14.20 -39.88
CA GLU A 42 10.34 -14.52 -38.48
C GLU A 42 11.66 -13.90 -38.02
N GLU A 43 11.54 -12.79 -37.29
CA GLU A 43 12.68 -12.08 -36.72
C GLU A 43 13.26 -13.06 -35.69
N ALA A 44 14.34 -13.74 -36.09
CA ALA A 44 15.06 -14.66 -35.24
C ALA A 44 15.20 -14.02 -33.85
N ALA A 45 14.66 -14.68 -32.83
CA ALA A 45 14.75 -14.23 -31.46
C ALA A 45 16.23 -14.02 -31.13
N LYS A 46 16.68 -12.76 -31.21
CA LYS A 46 18.04 -12.38 -30.83
C LYS A 46 18.21 -12.82 -29.39
N GLU A 47 19.27 -13.56 -29.11
CA GLU A 47 19.61 -13.90 -27.74
C GLU A 47 19.58 -12.63 -26.87
N PRO A 48 18.99 -12.70 -25.68
CA PRO A 48 18.86 -11.52 -24.83
C PRO A 48 20.25 -10.94 -24.55
N LEU A 49 20.48 -9.70 -24.97
CA LEU A 49 21.77 -9.03 -24.73
C LEU A 49 21.89 -8.75 -23.22
N VAL A 50 22.83 -9.42 -22.55
CA VAL A 50 23.06 -9.28 -21.11
C VAL A 50 24.32 -8.45 -20.85
N CYS A 51 24.19 -7.39 -20.04
CA CYS A 51 25.32 -6.63 -19.53
C CYS A 51 25.61 -7.01 -18.07
N PHE A 52 26.85 -6.82 -17.60
CA PHE A 52 27.15 -6.84 -16.16
C PHE A 52 27.18 -5.41 -15.59
N GLU A 53 26.66 -5.19 -14.38
CA GLU A 53 26.51 -3.83 -13.83
C GLU A 53 27.77 -3.30 -13.14
N SER A 54 28.49 -4.17 -12.41
CA SER A 54 29.64 -3.75 -11.59
C SER A 54 30.83 -4.70 -11.72
N ARG A 55 30.61 -5.99 -11.49
CA ARG A 55 31.62 -7.05 -11.64
C ARG A 55 31.01 -8.18 -12.45
N LYS A 56 31.77 -8.71 -13.41
CA LYS A 56 31.34 -9.86 -14.21
C LYS A 56 31.00 -11.03 -13.27
N GLY A 57 29.77 -11.55 -13.37
CA GLY A 57 29.24 -12.62 -12.51
C GLY A 57 28.68 -12.21 -11.15
N ALA A 58 28.64 -10.91 -10.80
CA ALA A 58 28.02 -10.44 -9.56
C ALA A 58 26.56 -10.03 -9.75
N SER A 59 26.30 -9.16 -10.73
CA SER A 59 24.95 -8.79 -11.14
C SER A 59 24.92 -8.56 -12.65
N GLU A 60 23.88 -9.11 -13.27
CA GLU A 60 23.66 -9.12 -14.71
C GLU A 60 22.29 -8.55 -15.02
N ILE A 61 22.21 -7.78 -16.10
CA ILE A 61 20.99 -7.09 -16.53
C ILE A 61 20.76 -7.35 -18.02
N THR A 62 19.55 -7.81 -18.35
CA THR A 62 19.13 -7.99 -19.74
C THR A 62 18.65 -6.66 -20.34
N GLN A 63 19.17 -6.30 -21.51
CA GLN A 63 18.71 -5.17 -22.29
C GLN A 63 17.31 -5.45 -22.88
N LYS A 64 16.37 -4.56 -22.57
CA LYS A 64 14.99 -4.53 -23.05
C LYS A 64 14.55 -3.09 -23.31
N ASP A 65 13.60 -2.89 -24.20
CA ASP A 65 13.01 -1.57 -24.45
C ASP A 65 11.96 -1.23 -23.38
N VAL A 66 12.15 -0.11 -22.68
CA VAL A 66 11.17 0.46 -21.73
C VAL A 66 10.09 1.23 -22.48
N LYS A 67 10.49 1.95 -23.53
CA LYS A 67 9.63 2.54 -24.55
C LYS A 67 10.21 2.17 -25.91
N PRO A 68 9.43 2.19 -27.01
CA PRO A 68 9.97 1.93 -28.34
C PRO A 68 11.23 2.77 -28.61
N GLY A 69 12.38 2.11 -28.80
CA GLY A 69 13.67 2.79 -29.04
C GLY A 69 14.36 3.38 -27.80
N TRP A 70 13.84 3.13 -26.59
CA TRP A 70 14.44 3.56 -25.33
C TRP A 70 14.78 2.34 -24.45
N PRO A 71 16.03 1.83 -24.53
CA PRO A 71 16.42 0.66 -23.76
C PRO A 71 16.60 0.97 -22.27
N ASN A 72 16.37 -0.01 -21.40
CA ASN A 72 16.60 0.09 -19.95
C ASN A 72 18.09 0.21 -19.60
N VAL A 73 18.97 -0.40 -20.40
CA VAL A 73 20.43 -0.38 -20.25
C VAL A 73 21.08 -0.42 -21.63
N LYS A 74 22.28 0.17 -21.77
CA LYS A 74 23.11 0.02 -22.96
C LYS A 74 24.41 -0.67 -22.57
N CYS A 75 24.67 -1.85 -23.15
CA CYS A 75 25.92 -2.56 -22.91
C CYS A 75 27.09 -1.97 -23.72
N SER A 76 28.29 -2.05 -23.16
CA SER A 76 29.55 -1.85 -23.88
C SER A 76 29.74 -2.99 -24.88
N PRO A 77 29.93 -2.71 -26.17
CA PRO A 77 30.17 -3.74 -27.17
C PRO A 77 31.54 -4.42 -27.01
N THR A 78 32.49 -3.80 -26.31
CA THR A 78 33.85 -4.32 -26.13
C THR A 78 34.02 -5.09 -24.83
N THR A 79 33.38 -4.63 -23.75
CA THR A 79 33.57 -5.22 -22.41
C THR A 79 32.37 -6.03 -21.95
N GLY A 80 31.16 -5.76 -22.46
CA GLY A 80 29.90 -6.30 -21.91
C GLY A 80 29.44 -5.62 -20.62
N ALA A 81 30.09 -4.52 -20.20
CA ALA A 81 29.68 -3.75 -19.02
C ALA A 81 28.45 -2.88 -19.33
N ALA A 82 27.58 -2.63 -18.36
CA ALA A 82 26.55 -1.60 -18.45
C ALA A 82 27.20 -0.21 -18.53
N LEU A 83 27.03 0.51 -19.64
CA LEU A 83 27.59 1.86 -19.82
C LEU A 83 26.60 2.97 -19.46
N TRP A 84 25.31 2.67 -19.52
CA TRP A 84 24.26 3.65 -19.30
C TRP A 84 22.96 2.96 -18.92
N TYR A 85 22.22 3.56 -18.00
CA TYR A 85 20.87 3.14 -17.60
C TYR A 85 19.86 4.16 -18.11
N GLY A 86 18.73 3.66 -18.63
CA GLY A 86 17.64 4.48 -19.14
C GLY A 86 16.82 5.11 -18.05
N ASP A 87 15.65 4.54 -17.78
CA ASP A 87 14.87 4.93 -16.61
C ASP A 87 15.50 4.27 -15.36
N PRO A 88 16.09 5.04 -14.43
CA PRO A 88 16.61 4.48 -13.18
C PRO A 88 15.50 3.89 -12.30
N PHE A 89 14.23 4.16 -12.61
CA PHE A 89 13.07 3.64 -11.89
C PHE A 89 12.30 2.55 -12.65
N ASP A 90 12.74 2.14 -13.85
CA ASP A 90 12.07 1.03 -14.56
C ASP A 90 12.05 -0.23 -13.68
N SER A 91 10.88 -0.86 -13.56
CA SER A 91 10.66 -2.05 -12.72
C SER A 91 10.91 -1.87 -11.21
N THR A 92 11.18 -0.65 -10.72
CA THR A 92 11.35 -0.37 -9.27
C THR A 92 10.02 -0.12 -8.55
N VAL A 93 8.97 0.24 -9.30
CA VAL A 93 7.62 0.42 -8.75
C VAL A 93 6.97 -0.95 -8.59
N PRO A 94 6.51 -1.32 -7.38
CA PRO A 94 5.82 -2.59 -7.18
C PRO A 94 4.57 -2.67 -8.06
N LYS A 95 4.46 -3.75 -8.85
CA LYS A 95 3.28 -4.02 -9.70
C LYS A 95 2.03 -4.34 -8.88
N ASP A 96 2.23 -4.92 -7.70
CA ASP A 96 1.20 -5.23 -6.73
C ASP A 96 1.73 -4.98 -5.31
N LYS A 97 0.88 -5.21 -4.32
CA LYS A 97 1.22 -5.08 -2.90
C LYS A 97 1.92 -6.32 -2.34
N ARG A 98 2.31 -7.29 -3.16
CA ARG A 98 2.96 -8.50 -2.65
C ARG A 98 4.43 -8.20 -2.32
N PRO A 99 4.99 -8.94 -1.35
CA PRO A 99 6.42 -8.96 -1.11
C PRO A 99 7.21 -9.20 -2.40
N ALA A 100 8.03 -8.23 -2.80
CA ALA A 100 9.03 -8.41 -3.84
C ALA A 100 10.42 -8.34 -3.19
N PRO A 101 11.30 -9.33 -3.41
CA PRO A 101 12.67 -9.26 -2.93
C PRO A 101 13.38 -8.10 -3.63
N ILE A 102 13.94 -7.19 -2.83
CA ILE A 102 14.78 -6.09 -3.32
C ILE A 102 16.21 -6.42 -2.90
N PRO A 103 17.06 -6.96 -3.79
CA PRO A 103 18.39 -7.44 -3.42
C PRO A 103 19.26 -6.37 -2.75
N THR A 104 19.15 -5.12 -3.18
CA THR A 104 19.86 -3.98 -2.56
C THR A 104 19.38 -3.71 -1.14
N MET A 105 18.08 -3.75 -0.87
CA MET A 105 17.55 -3.61 0.49
C MET A 105 17.96 -4.78 1.38
N ALA A 106 17.94 -6.01 0.84
CA ALA A 106 18.38 -7.19 1.58
C ALA A 106 19.88 -7.11 1.95
N ALA A 107 20.71 -6.53 1.08
CA ALA A 107 22.13 -6.32 1.35
C ALA A 107 22.39 -5.18 2.34
N MET A 108 21.65 -4.07 2.24
CA MET A 108 21.87 -2.87 3.07
C MET A 108 21.23 -2.98 4.46
N VAL A 109 20.04 -3.58 4.55
CA VAL A 109 19.26 -3.64 5.77
C VAL A 109 18.60 -5.03 5.88
N PRO A 110 19.40 -6.07 6.15
CA PRO A 110 18.93 -7.46 6.12
C PRO A 110 17.77 -7.74 7.11
N ASP A 111 17.68 -6.96 8.18
CA ASP A 111 16.64 -7.11 9.21
C ASP A 111 15.22 -6.89 8.69
N LEU A 112 15.01 -6.16 7.58
CA LEU A 112 13.67 -5.99 6.98
C LEU A 112 13.06 -7.33 6.53
N ALA A 113 13.90 -8.32 6.18
CA ALA A 113 13.43 -9.64 5.80
C ALA A 113 12.71 -10.37 6.95
N ASN A 114 12.99 -9.96 8.19
CA ASN A 114 12.47 -10.58 9.41
C ASN A 114 11.29 -9.80 10.02
N PHE A 115 10.83 -8.72 9.38
CA PHE A 115 9.72 -7.94 9.91
C PHE A 115 8.38 -8.69 9.81
N GLU A 116 7.63 -8.67 10.90
CA GLU A 116 6.40 -9.43 11.06
C GLU A 116 5.18 -8.62 10.57
N HIS A 117 4.88 -8.74 9.27
CA HIS A 117 3.79 -8.00 8.64
C HIS A 117 2.46 -8.77 8.61
N GLY A 118 1.86 -8.96 9.79
CA GLY A 118 0.51 -9.52 9.92
C GLY A 118 0.33 -10.88 9.23
N ARG A 119 1.28 -11.81 9.44
CA ARG A 119 1.24 -13.18 8.88
C ARG A 119 1.29 -13.21 7.35
N GLY A 120 2.01 -12.27 6.74
CA GLY A 120 2.12 -12.12 5.29
C GLY A 120 0.87 -11.58 4.61
N ARG A 121 -0.11 -11.08 5.37
CA ARG A 121 -1.33 -10.43 4.85
C ARG A 121 -1.18 -8.92 4.71
N ILE A 122 -0.14 -8.36 5.30
CA ILE A 122 0.21 -6.95 5.23
C ILE A 122 1.59 -6.89 4.58
N TRP A 123 1.81 -5.89 3.73
CA TRP A 123 3.10 -5.60 3.16
C TRP A 123 3.54 -4.17 3.50
N CYS A 124 4.82 -3.84 3.30
CA CYS A 124 5.38 -2.52 3.55
C CYS A 124 4.50 -1.39 2.97
N MET A 125 3.92 -1.63 1.80
CA MET A 125 3.11 -0.65 1.05
C MET A 125 1.64 -0.55 1.50
N ASP A 126 1.22 -1.32 2.50
CA ASP A 126 -0.06 -1.09 3.18
C ASP A 126 0.04 0.02 4.24
N CYS A 127 1.27 0.28 4.69
CA CYS A 127 1.63 1.33 5.65
C CYS A 127 2.32 2.52 4.97
N HIS A 128 3.28 2.25 4.09
CA HIS A 128 4.05 3.27 3.36
C HIS A 128 3.45 3.59 2.00
N HIS A 129 3.52 4.86 1.61
CA HIS A 129 3.08 5.28 0.29
C HIS A 129 4.02 4.73 -0.80
N THR A 130 3.44 4.34 -1.94
CA THR A 130 4.13 3.60 -2.99
C THR A 130 5.25 4.40 -3.67
N THR A 131 4.99 5.66 -3.98
CA THR A 131 5.94 6.58 -4.60
C THR A 131 6.60 7.55 -3.60
N GLN A 132 5.84 8.08 -2.63
CA GLN A 132 6.33 8.98 -1.59
C GLN A 132 6.74 8.19 -0.33
N ARG A 133 7.85 7.44 -0.40
CA ARG A 133 8.28 6.49 0.66
C ARG A 133 8.51 7.12 2.04
N ASN A 134 8.71 8.43 2.10
CA ASN A 134 8.78 9.22 3.32
C ASN A 134 7.40 9.63 3.88
N LYS A 135 6.33 9.01 3.40
CA LYS A 135 4.96 9.20 3.85
C LYS A 135 4.29 7.85 4.07
N LEU A 136 3.28 7.87 4.93
CA LEU A 136 2.34 6.78 5.12
C LEU A 136 1.22 6.88 4.06
N VAL A 137 0.41 5.84 3.95
CA VAL A 137 -0.70 5.78 2.98
C VAL A 137 -2.02 5.60 3.71
N ASP A 138 -3.11 6.17 3.21
CA ASP A 138 -4.47 5.96 3.71
C ASP A 138 -5.18 4.77 3.00
N HIS A 139 -6.50 4.59 3.19
CA HIS A 139 -7.23 3.50 2.53
C HIS A 139 -7.48 3.76 1.03
N PHE A 140 -7.49 5.03 0.62
CA PHE A 140 -7.71 5.48 -0.76
C PHE A 140 -6.41 5.60 -1.56
N GLY A 141 -5.26 5.56 -0.89
CA GLY A 141 -3.94 5.73 -1.49
C GLY A 141 -3.33 7.10 -1.23
N ASP A 142 -4.03 7.98 -0.51
CA ASP A 142 -3.57 9.33 -0.23
C ASP A 142 -2.44 9.35 0.81
N PRO A 143 -1.51 10.30 0.70
CA PRO A 143 -0.37 10.40 1.60
C PRO A 143 -0.76 10.90 2.99
N ILE A 144 -0.24 10.24 4.02
CA ILE A 144 -0.31 10.63 5.43
C ILE A 144 1.09 11.02 5.91
N SER A 145 1.22 12.13 6.66
CA SER A 145 2.50 12.53 7.29
C SER A 145 2.92 11.54 8.38
N PHE A 146 4.22 11.33 8.56
CA PHE A 146 4.77 10.57 9.70
C PHE A 146 4.46 11.21 11.06
N ASP A 147 4.05 12.47 11.11
CA ASP A 147 3.59 13.13 12.35
C ASP A 147 2.17 12.70 12.74
N GLN A 148 1.46 12.00 11.84
CA GLN A 148 0.09 11.56 12.07
C GLN A 148 -0.11 10.05 11.83
N PRO A 149 0.72 9.18 12.42
CA PRO A 149 0.62 7.73 12.21
C PRO A 149 -0.71 7.17 12.72
N GLN A 150 -1.38 7.85 13.67
CA GLN A 150 -2.71 7.48 14.15
C GLN A 150 -3.77 7.35 13.04
N LEU A 151 -3.65 8.12 11.94
CA LEU A 151 -4.55 8.02 10.79
C LEU A 151 -4.35 6.68 10.04
N LEU A 152 -3.10 6.21 9.95
CA LEU A 152 -2.78 4.89 9.38
C LEU A 152 -3.23 3.77 10.32
N CYS A 153 -2.84 3.83 11.60
CA CYS A 153 -3.13 2.78 12.58
C CYS A 153 -4.64 2.58 12.76
N GLY A 154 -5.40 3.67 12.70
CA GLY A 154 -6.85 3.68 12.83
C GLY A 154 -7.61 2.94 11.73
N LYS A 155 -6.98 2.64 10.59
CA LYS A 155 -7.59 1.79 9.54
C LYS A 155 -8.03 0.44 10.08
N CYS A 156 -7.23 -0.13 10.99
CA CYS A 156 -7.45 -1.45 11.56
C CYS A 156 -7.75 -1.39 13.07
N HIS A 157 -7.15 -0.43 13.79
CA HIS A 157 -7.28 -0.27 15.25
C HIS A 157 -8.22 0.88 15.61
N GLY A 158 -9.45 0.84 15.08
CA GLY A 158 -10.42 1.93 15.25
C GLY A 158 -10.84 2.18 16.70
N ASP A 159 -10.89 1.13 17.52
CA ASP A 159 -11.15 1.24 18.96
C ASP A 159 -10.03 2.01 19.67
N LYS A 160 -8.77 1.68 19.39
CA LYS A 160 -7.62 2.35 19.98
C LYS A 160 -7.47 3.79 19.47
N LEU A 161 -7.81 4.05 18.21
CA LEU A 161 -7.85 5.41 17.67
C LEU A 161 -8.90 6.27 18.42
N ARG A 162 -10.09 5.73 18.68
CA ARG A 162 -11.12 6.41 19.47
C ARG A 162 -10.62 6.70 20.89
N ASP A 163 -10.12 5.69 21.59
CA ASP A 163 -9.58 5.86 22.95
C ASP A 163 -8.46 6.91 22.98
N TRP A 164 -7.61 6.95 21.95
CA TRP A 164 -6.54 7.95 21.82
C TRP A 164 -7.07 9.38 21.61
N ARG A 165 -8.07 9.55 20.74
CA ARG A 165 -8.74 10.84 20.51
C ARG A 165 -9.40 11.35 21.80
N ASP A 166 -10.07 10.47 22.51
CA ASP A 166 -10.77 10.78 23.77
C ASP A 166 -9.80 10.96 24.95
N GLY A 167 -8.56 10.49 24.81
CA GLY A 167 -7.49 10.66 25.79
C GLY A 167 -7.40 9.60 26.85
N ILE A 168 -8.08 8.48 26.61
CA ILE A 168 -8.03 7.27 27.43
C ILE A 168 -6.77 6.47 27.09
N HIS A 169 -6.31 6.51 25.83
CA HIS A 169 -5.13 5.79 25.35
C HIS A 169 -4.01 6.73 24.90
N GLY A 170 -2.75 6.36 25.18
CA GLY A 170 -1.57 7.17 24.91
C GLY A 170 -1.21 8.13 26.05
N LYS A 171 -0.06 8.80 25.92
CA LYS A 171 0.46 9.74 26.92
C LYS A 171 0.15 11.18 26.50
N ARG A 172 -0.34 11.99 27.44
CA ARG A 172 -0.57 13.43 27.26
C ARG A 172 0.26 14.17 28.31
N ILE A 173 1.08 15.10 27.88
CA ILE A 173 1.93 15.91 28.76
C ILE A 173 1.72 17.39 28.49
N GLY A 174 2.18 18.22 29.43
CA GLY A 174 2.10 19.66 29.34
C GLY A 174 1.18 20.24 30.40
N GLU A 175 0.71 21.46 30.16
CA GLU A 175 -0.07 22.22 31.12
C GLU A 175 -1.55 21.86 31.07
N PHE A 176 -2.22 21.82 32.23
CA PHE A 176 -3.67 21.60 32.31
C PHE A 176 -4.50 22.83 31.93
N THR A 177 -3.88 24.02 31.88
CA THR A 177 -4.56 25.27 31.54
C THR A 177 -5.09 25.22 30.10
N SER A 178 -6.14 25.99 29.81
CA SER A 178 -6.70 26.06 28.46
C SER A 178 -5.73 26.67 27.45
N THR A 179 -4.87 27.59 27.90
CA THR A 179 -3.89 28.33 27.09
C THR A 179 -2.48 27.73 27.10
N GLY A 180 -2.23 26.74 27.96
CA GLY A 180 -0.91 26.16 28.16
C GLY A 180 -0.50 25.21 27.04
N LYS A 181 0.81 24.97 26.92
CA LYS A 181 1.34 24.05 25.91
C LYS A 181 1.03 22.61 26.30
N LYS A 182 0.48 21.85 25.36
CA LYS A 182 0.12 20.44 25.53
C LYS A 182 0.71 19.63 24.39
N ARG A 183 1.11 18.39 24.66
CA ARG A 183 1.62 17.44 23.67
C ARG A 183 0.93 16.08 23.86
N TRP A 184 0.53 15.51 22.73
CA TRP A 184 -0.07 14.20 22.62
C TRP A 184 0.94 13.29 21.95
N PHE A 185 1.20 12.15 22.57
CA PHE A 185 2.10 11.19 21.98
C PHE A 185 1.39 10.44 20.85
N THR A 186 2.08 10.19 19.76
CA THR A 186 1.56 9.42 18.62
C THR A 186 1.78 7.92 18.84
N CYS A 187 1.12 7.08 18.04
CA CYS A 187 1.18 5.63 18.18
C CYS A 187 2.61 5.08 18.14
N THR A 188 3.45 5.63 17.25
CA THR A 188 4.81 5.14 16.98
C THR A 188 5.85 5.62 17.99
N GLU A 189 5.51 6.60 18.84
CA GLU A 189 6.39 7.01 19.95
C GLU A 189 6.37 6.01 21.11
N CYS A 190 5.38 5.11 21.12
CA CYS A 190 5.19 4.10 22.16
C CYS A 190 5.23 2.67 21.61
N HIS A 191 4.80 2.45 20.36
CA HIS A 191 4.77 1.13 19.73
C HIS A 191 5.71 1.05 18.51
N ASN A 192 6.40 -0.08 18.37
CA ASN A 192 7.16 -0.37 17.15
C ASN A 192 6.19 -0.73 16.01
N PRO A 193 6.10 0.06 14.92
CA PRO A 193 5.16 -0.18 13.82
C PRO A 193 5.48 -1.45 13.01
N HIS A 194 6.69 -2.01 13.14
CA HIS A 194 7.12 -3.25 12.47
C HIS A 194 7.06 -4.48 13.39
N ASN A 195 6.52 -4.34 14.60
CA ASN A 195 6.23 -5.44 15.51
C ASN A 195 4.72 -5.47 15.83
N VAL A 196 3.91 -5.82 14.83
CA VAL A 196 2.45 -5.93 14.94
C VAL A 196 1.99 -7.34 15.32
N GLN A 197 2.92 -8.23 15.67
CA GLN A 197 2.65 -9.63 15.94
C GLN A 197 3.33 -10.18 17.21
N ASP A 198 3.31 -9.40 18.28
CA ASP A 198 4.08 -9.72 19.48
C ASP A 198 3.53 -10.91 20.29
N GLY A 199 4.43 -11.57 21.01
CA GLY A 199 4.16 -12.51 22.10
C GLY A 199 3.65 -13.91 21.70
N ALA A 200 3.29 -14.71 22.71
CA ALA A 200 2.89 -16.12 22.54
C ALA A 200 1.65 -16.35 21.66
N ARG A 201 0.85 -15.30 21.44
CA ARG A 201 -0.35 -15.36 20.59
C ARG A 201 -0.10 -14.79 19.19
N ASN A 202 1.12 -14.32 18.90
CA ASN A 202 1.56 -13.81 17.61
C ASN A 202 0.59 -12.76 17.06
N ARG A 203 0.24 -11.77 17.91
CA ARG A 203 -0.74 -10.73 17.56
C ARG A 203 -0.56 -9.43 18.34
N GLY A 204 -0.80 -8.32 17.65
CA GLY A 204 -0.87 -7.00 18.24
C GLY A 204 0.51 -6.45 18.59
N PHE A 205 0.54 -5.21 19.06
CA PHE A 205 1.77 -4.59 19.53
C PHE A 205 2.19 -5.13 20.90
N VAL A 206 3.49 -5.03 21.17
CA VAL A 206 4.06 -5.24 22.51
C VAL A 206 3.28 -4.42 23.53
N LYS A 207 2.81 -5.10 24.59
CA LYS A 207 2.16 -4.42 25.71
C LYS A 207 3.19 -3.65 26.51
N LEU A 208 2.97 -2.34 26.65
CA LEU A 208 3.78 -1.52 27.53
C LEU A 208 3.42 -1.83 28.97
N GLN A 209 4.44 -1.93 29.82
CA GLN A 209 4.22 -1.99 31.26
C GLN A 209 3.73 -0.61 31.74
N PRO A 210 2.61 -0.54 32.49
CA PRO A 210 2.18 0.70 33.10
C PRO A 210 3.27 1.27 34.01
N GLU A 211 3.37 2.59 34.08
CA GLU A 211 4.18 3.22 35.12
C GLU A 211 3.64 2.79 36.51
N PRO A 212 4.51 2.68 37.53
CA PRO A 212 4.07 2.38 38.89
C PRO A 212 3.00 3.37 39.34
N PRO A 213 2.08 2.96 40.23
CA PRO A 213 1.08 3.88 40.77
C PRO A 213 1.76 5.09 41.43
N PRO A 214 1.11 6.25 41.43
CA PRO A 214 1.64 7.44 42.07
C PRO A 214 1.93 7.18 43.55
N GLN A 215 2.91 7.89 44.10
CA GLN A 215 3.21 7.80 45.53
C GLN A 215 1.98 8.19 46.35
N LEU A 216 1.70 7.41 47.38
CA LEU A 216 0.61 7.71 48.31
C LEU A 216 0.88 9.03 49.03
N SER A 217 -0.20 9.72 49.38
CA SER A 217 -0.12 10.94 50.17
C SER A 217 0.59 10.67 51.51
N ARG A 218 1.28 11.69 52.02
CA ARG A 218 2.05 11.58 53.27
C ARG A 218 1.16 11.09 54.41
N GLY A 219 1.51 9.96 55.01
CA GLY A 219 0.79 9.35 56.13
C GLY A 219 -0.12 8.17 55.74
N MET A 220 -0.36 7.93 54.46
CA MET A 220 -1.04 6.73 53.99
C MET A 220 -0.06 5.56 53.85
N LYS A 221 -0.42 4.41 54.43
CA LYS A 221 0.36 3.16 54.32
C LYS A 221 0.02 2.36 53.05
N ASP A 222 -1.22 2.48 52.57
CA ASP A 222 -1.73 1.79 51.38
C ASP A 222 -2.89 2.58 50.73
N ALA A 223 -3.32 2.13 49.54
CA ALA A 223 -4.49 2.63 48.81
C ALA A 223 -5.78 1.85 49.15
N GLY A 224 -5.88 1.23 50.34
CA GLY A 224 -7.04 0.41 50.71
C GLY A 224 -8.36 1.17 50.68
N HIS A 225 -8.33 2.48 50.92
CA HIS A 225 -9.49 3.37 50.90
C HIS A 225 -10.14 3.48 49.50
N GLU A 226 -9.41 3.28 48.41
CA GLU A 226 -9.95 3.32 47.04
C GLU A 226 -10.83 2.10 46.71
N LYS A 227 -10.73 1.03 47.50
CA LYS A 227 -11.54 -0.19 47.34
C LYS A 227 -12.89 -0.10 48.02
N LEU A 228 -13.11 0.92 48.85
CA LEU A 228 -14.38 1.13 49.52
C LEU A 228 -15.37 1.73 48.52
N HIS A 229 -16.57 1.15 48.43
CA HIS A 229 -17.61 1.69 47.57
C HIS A 229 -17.94 3.15 47.95
N PRO A 230 -18.30 4.01 46.96
CA PRO A 230 -18.71 5.37 47.24
C PRO A 230 -19.82 5.39 48.29
N ILE A 231 -19.73 6.33 49.24
CA ILE A 231 -20.82 6.61 50.17
C ILE A 231 -22.04 7.03 49.33
N PRO A 232 -23.22 6.40 49.50
CA PRO A 232 -24.43 6.79 48.80
C PRO A 232 -24.67 8.29 49.00
N HIS A 233 -24.82 9.02 47.90
CA HIS A 233 -25.14 10.46 47.89
C HIS A 233 -26.65 10.65 48.03
#